data_AF-A0A7X0F0W7-F1
#
_entry.id   AF-A0A7X0F0W7-F1
#
_cell.length_a   1.000
_cell.length_b   1.000
_cell.length_c   1.000
_cell.angle_alpha   90.00
_cell.angle_beta   90.00
_cell.angle_gamma   90.00
#
_symmetry.space_group_name_H-M   'P 1'
#
loop_
_entity.id
_entity.type
_entity.pdbx_description
1 polymer ?
#
loop_
_entity_poly.entity_id
_entity_poly.type
_entity_poly.pdbx_seq_one_letter_code
_entity_poly.pdbx_strand_id
1 'polypeptide(L)'
;MIERLSRDQTPAPASARKAAPAEGTGRGSGAASVRHGRVAAGLAELERWLADQVRQGLTAAGERDWADLARRLVDAQAPGVAGIVSRLARVRAEDDWPGRLLEEYALLHLLAVAYRRRAELPEPLARTVLIRTGFPVTREEVLAGPVVRDRWDVLGRRDETQDRLTARRVWLRGRATGRAALVLSFAPPGRPLDDSLVTGAVIDADLAFYPGATPLRALVAGAPEDAAGRGRAGGPPGVSPEAAMDEVARALAGDPWIDSWPLVLADVVPTRAALGGFPLHPGARDPWWLIAVSGGRPVTVAAEWSPRGLRPLTTWDDDGTVVIG
;
A
#
# COMPACT_ATOMS: atom_id res chain seq x y z
N MET A 1 7.17 -70.79 13.99
CA MET A 1 7.02 -69.33 13.91
C MET A 1 6.66 -69.06 12.43
N ILE A 2 5.40 -68.87 12.03
CA ILE A 2 4.57 -67.66 12.26
C ILE A 2 5.47 -66.46 11.90
N GLU A 3 5.39 -65.75 10.76
CA GLU A 3 4.28 -65.14 10.01
C GLU A 3 4.87 -64.73 8.61
N ARG A 4 4.17 -64.92 7.46
CA ARG A 4 3.27 -63.94 6.79
C ARG A 4 3.98 -62.62 6.39
N LEU A 5 3.92 -62.07 5.17
CA LEU A 5 2.94 -62.12 4.06
C LEU A 5 3.57 -61.59 2.74
N SER A 6 3.17 -62.22 1.62
CA SER A 6 2.69 -61.67 0.32
C SER A 6 3.35 -60.42 -0.31
N ARG A 7 3.97 -60.46 -1.51
CA ARG A 7 3.41 -60.58 -2.89
C ARG A 7 2.09 -59.81 -3.09
N ASP A 8 1.75 -59.12 -4.16
CA ASP A 8 2.33 -58.64 -5.42
C ASP A 8 1.13 -57.92 -6.12
N GLN A 9 1.36 -57.29 -7.26
CA GLN A 9 0.39 -56.93 -8.32
C GLN A 9 -0.22 -55.51 -8.38
N THR A 10 -0.05 -54.92 -9.56
CA THR A 10 -0.85 -53.85 -10.20
C THR A 10 -1.60 -54.51 -11.36
N PRO A 11 -2.89 -54.19 -11.70
CA PRO A 11 -3.22 -53.15 -12.72
C PRO A 11 -4.65 -52.49 -12.60
N ALA A 12 -4.91 -51.45 -13.43
CA ALA A 12 -6.18 -50.66 -13.60
C ALA A 12 -7.30 -51.42 -14.40
N PRO A 13 -8.51 -50.89 -14.80
CA PRO A 13 -9.22 -49.59 -14.60
C PRO A 13 -10.79 -49.64 -14.38
N ALA A 14 -11.43 -48.44 -14.32
CA ALA A 14 -12.82 -48.03 -14.74
C ALA A 14 -14.11 -48.16 -13.85
N SER A 15 -14.85 -47.03 -13.83
CA SER A 15 -16.32 -46.80 -13.74
C SER A 15 -17.08 -46.89 -12.40
N ALA A 16 -17.62 -45.76 -11.92
CA ALA A 16 -19.08 -45.46 -11.92
C ALA A 16 -19.41 -44.13 -11.21
N ARG A 17 -20.18 -43.28 -11.90
CA ARG A 17 -20.78 -42.04 -11.40
C ARG A 17 -21.79 -42.31 -10.26
N LYS A 18 -21.77 -41.46 -9.23
CA LYS A 18 -22.97 -41.11 -8.47
C LYS A 18 -22.97 -39.61 -8.20
N ALA A 19 -23.85 -38.90 -8.92
CA ALA A 19 -24.18 -37.51 -8.70
C ALA A 19 -25.16 -37.38 -7.52
N ALA A 20 -24.96 -36.38 -6.67
CA ALA A 20 -25.94 -35.75 -5.79
C ALA A 20 -25.35 -34.44 -5.23
N PRO A 21 -26.15 -33.44 -4.85
CA PRO A 21 -26.81 -32.51 -5.78
C PRO A 21 -26.25 -31.09 -5.66
N ALA A 22 -26.49 -30.29 -6.70
CA ALA A 22 -26.29 -28.86 -6.70
C ALA A 22 -27.21 -28.19 -5.66
N GLU A 23 -26.63 -27.65 -4.59
CA GLU A 23 -27.33 -26.79 -3.63
C GLU A 23 -26.79 -25.36 -3.68
N GLY A 24 -27.61 -24.47 -4.24
CA GLY A 24 -27.91 -23.20 -3.58
C GLY A 24 -27.09 -21.99 -3.99
N THR A 25 -27.47 -21.37 -5.10
CA THR A 25 -27.21 -19.96 -5.45
C THR A 25 -27.94 -18.94 -4.54
N GLY A 26 -28.26 -19.30 -3.29
CA GLY A 26 -29.01 -18.46 -2.34
C GLY A 26 -28.26 -18.07 -1.05
N ARG A 27 -27.06 -18.61 -0.79
CA ARG A 27 -26.30 -18.34 0.47
C ARG A 27 -25.42 -17.08 0.42
N GLY A 28 -25.19 -16.50 -0.77
CA GLY A 28 -24.25 -15.39 -0.97
C GLY A 28 -24.76 -14.01 -0.53
N SER A 29 -26.06 -13.70 -0.72
CA SER A 29 -26.60 -12.36 -0.41
C SER A 29 -26.81 -12.15 1.09
N GLY A 30 -27.26 -13.17 1.82
CA GLY A 30 -27.47 -13.12 3.26
C GLY A 30 -26.17 -12.97 4.05
N ALA A 31 -25.13 -13.75 3.72
CA ALA A 31 -23.84 -13.68 4.40
C ALA A 31 -23.11 -12.35 4.18
N ALA A 32 -23.17 -11.81 2.94
CA ALA A 32 -22.63 -10.49 2.64
C ALA A 32 -23.35 -9.38 3.43
N SER A 33 -24.69 -9.42 3.47
CA SER A 33 -25.50 -8.47 4.24
C SER A 33 -25.21 -8.52 5.74
N VAL A 34 -25.07 -9.72 6.32
CA VAL A 34 -24.71 -9.90 7.75
C VAL A 34 -23.34 -9.31 8.06
N ARG A 35 -22.34 -9.54 7.19
CA ARG A 35 -21.00 -8.95 7.36
C ARG A 35 -21.05 -7.42 7.32
N HIS A 36 -21.77 -6.85 6.36
CA HIS A 36 -21.96 -5.40 6.30
C HIS A 36 -22.61 -4.85 7.58
N GLY A 37 -23.61 -5.54 8.14
CA GLY A 37 -24.24 -5.16 9.40
C GLY A 37 -23.27 -5.15 10.59
N ARG A 38 -22.42 -6.18 10.72
CA ARG A 38 -21.39 -6.26 11.78
C ARG A 38 -20.37 -5.14 11.67
N VAL A 39 -19.85 -4.90 10.46
CA VAL A 39 -18.90 -3.81 10.21
C VAL A 39 -19.53 -2.46 10.53
N ALA A 40 -20.76 -2.21 10.07
CA ALA A 40 -21.47 -0.96 10.36
C ALA A 40 -21.62 -0.71 11.87
N ALA A 41 -21.98 -1.75 12.64
CA ALA A 41 -22.10 -1.64 14.10
C ALA A 41 -20.75 -1.33 14.77
N GLY A 42 -19.68 -2.02 14.36
CA GLY A 42 -18.32 -1.78 14.87
C GLY A 42 -17.81 -0.36 14.57
N LEU A 43 -18.06 0.15 13.36
CA LEU A 43 -17.69 1.51 12.98
C LEU A 43 -18.52 2.57 13.72
N ALA A 44 -19.80 2.31 14.00
CA ALA A 44 -20.62 3.20 14.83
C ALA A 44 -20.17 3.24 16.31
N GLU A 45 -19.59 2.16 16.83
CA GLU A 45 -18.91 2.16 18.13
C GLU A 45 -17.62 2.98 18.08
N LEU A 46 -16.79 2.76 17.04
CA LEU A 46 -15.57 3.53 16.82
C LEU A 46 -15.85 5.04 16.75
N GLU A 47 -16.87 5.48 16.02
CA GLU A 47 -17.23 6.90 15.93
C GLU A 47 -17.54 7.52 17.29
N ARG A 48 -18.31 6.83 18.12
CA ARG A 48 -18.63 7.29 19.49
C ARG A 48 -17.38 7.33 20.36
N TRP A 49 -16.57 6.27 20.29
CA TRP A 49 -15.32 6.19 21.03
C TRP A 49 -14.36 7.34 20.65
N LEU A 50 -14.18 7.63 19.36
CA LEU A 50 -13.34 8.74 18.87
C LEU A 50 -13.85 10.10 19.36
N ALA A 51 -15.16 10.34 19.30
CA ALA A 51 -15.78 11.57 19.80
C ALA A 51 -15.57 11.76 21.31
N ASP A 52 -15.64 10.66 22.08
CA ASP A 52 -15.35 10.68 23.51
C ASP A 52 -13.88 10.98 23.79
N GLN A 53 -12.95 10.39 23.03
CA GLN A 53 -11.52 10.69 23.17
C GLN A 53 -11.19 12.16 22.90
N VAL A 54 -11.76 12.75 21.84
CA VAL A 54 -11.56 14.18 21.56
C VAL A 54 -12.14 15.06 22.67
N ARG A 55 -13.30 14.70 23.22
CA ARG A 55 -13.95 15.45 24.31
C ARG A 55 -13.19 15.37 25.63
N GLN A 56 -12.64 14.20 25.97
CA GLN A 56 -11.91 13.95 27.21
C GLN A 56 -10.43 14.38 27.13
N GLY A 57 -9.93 14.60 25.92
CA GLY A 57 -8.55 14.95 25.63
C GLY A 57 -7.72 13.76 25.17
N LEU A 58 -6.76 14.01 24.28
CA LEU A 58 -5.97 12.98 23.59
C LEU A 58 -5.05 12.16 24.50
N THR A 59 -4.86 12.58 25.75
CA THR A 59 -4.11 11.84 26.76
C THR A 59 -4.94 10.79 27.48
N ALA A 60 -6.28 10.78 27.31
CA ALA A 60 -7.21 9.95 28.07
C ALA A 60 -7.10 8.46 27.73
N ALA A 61 -6.96 8.10 26.44
CA ALA A 61 -6.70 6.73 26.01
C ALA A 61 -5.22 6.34 26.13
N GLY A 62 -5.00 5.09 26.54
CA GLY A 62 -3.71 4.42 26.52
C GLY A 62 -3.67 3.24 25.55
N GLU A 63 -2.50 2.59 25.49
CA GLU A 63 -2.27 1.44 24.60
C GLU A 63 -3.26 0.29 24.82
N ARG A 64 -3.69 0.06 26.07
CA ARG A 64 -4.68 -0.97 26.40
C ARG A 64 -6.04 -0.68 25.77
N ASP A 65 -6.48 0.58 25.81
CA ASP A 65 -7.76 1.00 25.22
C ASP A 65 -7.77 0.80 23.71
N TRP A 66 -6.67 1.13 23.04
CA TRP A 66 -6.50 0.90 21.60
C TRP A 66 -6.45 -0.59 21.26
N ALA A 67 -5.74 -1.41 22.03
CA ALA A 67 -5.70 -2.85 21.83
C ALA A 67 -7.08 -3.49 21.99
N ASP A 68 -7.84 -3.08 23.01
CA ASP A 68 -9.21 -3.55 23.22
C ASP A 68 -10.16 -3.09 22.12
N LEU A 69 -10.05 -1.85 21.65
CA LEU A 69 -10.82 -1.34 20.52
C LEU A 69 -10.50 -2.11 19.23
N ALA A 70 -9.22 -2.35 18.94
CA ALA A 70 -8.79 -3.13 17.78
C ALA A 70 -9.37 -4.56 17.82
N ARG A 71 -9.37 -5.22 18.98
CA ARG A 71 -9.99 -6.54 19.16
C ARG A 71 -11.50 -6.50 18.86
N ARG A 72 -12.23 -5.51 19.40
CA ARG A 72 -13.66 -5.35 19.11
C ARG A 72 -13.94 -5.09 17.62
N LEU A 73 -13.07 -4.35 16.94
CA LEU A 73 -13.18 -4.14 15.48
C LEU A 73 -12.92 -5.43 14.68
N VAL A 74 -12.02 -6.30 15.13
CA VAL A 74 -11.84 -7.65 14.55
C VAL A 74 -13.09 -8.49 14.74
N ASP A 75 -13.67 -8.49 15.96
CA ASP A 75 -14.93 -9.19 16.26
C ASP A 75 -16.10 -8.66 15.39
N ALA A 76 -16.08 -7.35 15.09
CA ALA A 76 -17.01 -6.69 14.17
C ALA A 76 -16.71 -6.92 12.67
N GLN A 77 -15.70 -7.73 12.33
CA GLN A 77 -15.27 -8.03 10.96
C GLN A 77 -14.72 -6.83 10.18
N ALA A 78 -14.13 -5.85 10.87
CA ALA A 78 -13.46 -4.67 10.30
C ALA A 78 -11.92 -4.70 10.49
N PRO A 79 -11.22 -5.74 10.00
CA PRO A 79 -9.80 -5.94 10.30
C PRO A 79 -8.89 -4.84 9.73
N GLY A 80 -9.29 -4.19 8.63
CA GLY A 80 -8.53 -3.07 8.08
C GLY A 80 -8.46 -1.88 9.03
N VAL A 81 -9.57 -1.58 9.71
CA VAL A 81 -9.65 -0.50 10.70
C VAL A 81 -8.97 -0.91 12.00
N ALA A 82 -9.12 -2.16 12.43
CA ALA A 82 -8.37 -2.69 13.58
C ALA A 82 -6.86 -2.53 13.38
N GLY A 83 -6.35 -2.81 12.18
CA GLY A 83 -4.94 -2.63 11.85
C GLY A 83 -4.45 -1.19 11.95
N ILE A 84 -5.30 -0.20 11.62
CA ILE A 84 -4.99 1.23 11.81
C ILE A 84 -4.93 1.56 13.31
N VAL A 85 -5.96 1.16 14.07
CA VAL A 85 -6.04 1.39 15.53
C VAL A 85 -4.83 0.78 16.26
N SER A 86 -4.39 -0.42 15.89
CA SER A 86 -3.22 -1.06 16.50
C SER A 86 -1.92 -0.28 16.29
N ARG A 87 -1.84 0.62 15.30
CA ARG A 87 -0.64 1.43 15.05
C ARG A 87 -0.62 2.75 15.82
N LEU A 88 -1.72 3.15 16.46
CA LEU A 88 -1.80 4.42 17.21
C LEU A 88 -0.78 4.50 18.36
N ALA A 89 -0.40 3.35 18.94
CA ALA A 89 0.66 3.29 19.94
C ALA A 89 2.01 3.80 19.40
N ARG A 90 2.32 3.54 18.13
CA ARG A 90 3.55 4.04 17.49
C ARG A 90 3.52 5.56 17.32
N VAL A 91 2.35 6.12 17.01
CA VAL A 91 2.17 7.57 16.85
C VAL A 91 2.49 8.32 18.14
N ARG A 92 2.16 7.74 19.30
CA ARG A 92 2.47 8.33 20.61
C ARG A 92 3.98 8.45 20.89
N ALA A 93 4.81 7.66 20.22
CA ALA A 93 6.27 7.71 20.34
C ALA A 93 6.93 8.74 19.40
N GLU A 94 6.15 9.43 18.57
CA GLU A 94 6.65 10.42 17.61
C GLU A 94 6.70 11.83 18.19
N ASP A 95 7.49 12.70 17.58
CA ASP A 95 7.40 14.14 17.80
C ASP A 95 6.03 14.67 17.37
N ASP A 96 5.52 15.69 18.06
CA ASP A 96 4.19 16.28 17.83
C ASP A 96 3.04 15.23 17.85
N TRP A 97 3.21 14.19 18.67
CA TRP A 97 2.22 13.10 18.76
C TRP A 97 0.77 13.56 18.99
N PRO A 98 0.44 14.66 19.71
CA PRO A 98 -0.96 15.06 19.88
C PRO A 98 -1.60 15.45 18.55
N GLY A 99 -0.92 16.26 17.73
CA GLY A 99 -1.39 16.63 16.41
C GLY A 99 -1.55 15.40 15.51
N ARG A 100 -0.53 14.54 15.51
CA ARG A 100 -0.53 13.29 14.74
C ARG A 100 -1.64 12.33 15.15
N LEU A 101 -1.88 12.17 16.44
CA LEU A 101 -2.94 11.29 16.94
C LEU A 101 -4.33 11.83 16.55
N LEU A 102 -4.51 13.16 16.58
CA LEU A 102 -5.75 13.80 16.14
C LEU A 102 -5.98 13.59 14.63
N GLU A 103 -4.94 13.69 13.81
CA GLU A 103 -5.01 13.39 12.37
C GLU A 103 -5.48 11.95 12.13
N GLU A 104 -4.88 10.97 12.82
CA GLU A 104 -5.28 9.55 12.70
C GLU A 104 -6.73 9.33 13.16
N TYR A 105 -7.16 9.97 14.25
CA TYR A 105 -8.57 9.93 14.70
C TYR A 105 -9.51 10.55 13.68
N ALA A 106 -9.14 11.67 13.05
CA ALA A 106 -9.93 12.31 12.02
C ALA A 106 -10.07 11.42 10.78
N LEU A 107 -9.00 10.76 10.34
CA LEU A 107 -9.02 9.82 9.22
C LEU A 107 -9.84 8.55 9.52
N LEU A 108 -9.75 8.02 10.74
CA LEU A 108 -10.59 6.91 11.21
C LEU A 108 -12.08 7.31 11.23
N HIS A 109 -12.39 8.49 11.75
CA HIS A 109 -13.74 9.03 11.76
C HIS A 109 -14.28 9.21 10.34
N LEU A 110 -13.48 9.81 9.45
CA LEU A 110 -13.83 9.99 8.04
C LEU A 110 -14.13 8.64 7.37
N LEU A 111 -13.36 7.58 7.67
CA LEU A 111 -13.59 6.26 7.11
C LEU A 111 -14.90 5.64 7.59
N ALA A 112 -15.24 5.80 8.87
CA ALA A 112 -16.50 5.34 9.43
C ALA A 112 -17.70 6.08 8.81
N VAL A 113 -17.61 7.40 8.66
CA VAL A 113 -18.63 8.22 7.99
C VAL A 113 -18.80 7.81 6.53
N ALA A 114 -17.69 7.62 5.81
CA ALA A 114 -17.70 7.19 4.42
C ALA A 114 -18.31 5.79 4.26
N TYR A 115 -18.05 4.86 5.18
CA TYR A 115 -18.67 3.53 5.16
C TYR A 115 -20.18 3.59 5.38
N ARG A 116 -20.65 4.42 6.32
CA ARG A 116 -22.07 4.65 6.57
C ARG A 116 -22.77 5.21 5.33
N ARG A 117 -22.15 6.18 4.66
CA ARG A 117 -22.67 6.85 3.45
C ARG A 117 -22.22 6.20 2.13
N ARG A 118 -21.68 4.97 2.16
CA ARG A 118 -21.04 4.36 0.98
C ARG A 118 -21.92 4.26 -0.26
N ALA A 119 -23.24 4.17 -0.09
CA ALA A 119 -24.20 4.11 -1.19
C ALA A 119 -24.33 5.44 -1.96
N GLU A 120 -23.87 6.54 -1.37
CA GLU A 120 -23.87 7.89 -1.97
C GLU A 120 -22.51 8.24 -2.60
N LEU A 121 -21.49 7.41 -2.41
CA LEU A 121 -20.15 7.67 -2.92
C LEU A 121 -20.03 7.24 -4.39
N PRO A 122 -19.17 7.89 -5.20
CA PRO A 122 -18.75 7.34 -6.48
C PRO A 122 -18.21 5.92 -6.30
N GLU A 123 -18.57 4.99 -7.19
CA GLU A 123 -18.21 3.57 -7.08
C GLU A 123 -16.72 3.34 -6.78
N PRO A 124 -15.75 4.04 -7.43
CA PRO A 124 -14.33 3.88 -7.10
C PRO A 124 -13.99 4.21 -5.64
N LEU A 125 -14.61 5.25 -5.07
CA LEU A 125 -14.40 5.64 -3.67
C LEU A 125 -15.10 4.70 -2.71
N ALA A 126 -16.30 4.22 -3.05
CA ALA A 126 -16.97 3.17 -2.28
C ALA A 126 -16.09 1.90 -2.21
N ARG A 127 -15.42 1.53 -3.30
CA ARG A 127 -14.44 0.42 -3.32
C ARG A 127 -13.24 0.68 -2.41
N THR A 128 -12.66 1.87 -2.45
CA THR A 128 -11.58 2.28 -1.53
C THR A 128 -12.01 2.08 -0.07
N VAL A 129 -13.22 2.54 0.30
CA VAL A 129 -13.78 2.41 1.65
C VAL A 129 -13.97 0.96 2.06
N LEU A 130 -14.49 0.12 1.16
CA LEU A 130 -14.66 -1.32 1.42
C LEU A 130 -13.30 -2.01 1.65
N ILE A 131 -12.30 -1.74 0.81
CA ILE A 131 -10.97 -2.31 0.96
C ILE A 131 -10.34 -1.89 2.30
N ARG A 132 -10.38 -0.59 2.62
CA ARG A 132 -9.82 -0.05 3.88
C ARG A 132 -10.54 -0.55 5.13
N THR A 133 -11.82 -0.88 5.03
CA THR A 133 -12.57 -1.49 6.15
C THR A 133 -12.36 -3.00 6.27
N GLY A 134 -11.73 -3.63 5.28
CA GLY A 134 -11.29 -5.03 5.34
C GLY A 134 -12.03 -5.99 4.42
N PHE A 135 -12.76 -5.50 3.41
CA PHE A 135 -13.29 -6.33 2.33
C PHE A 135 -12.18 -6.57 1.31
N PRO A 136 -11.59 -7.76 1.25
CA PRO A 136 -10.42 -8.01 0.42
C PRO A 136 -10.78 -8.01 -1.07
N VAL A 137 -9.82 -7.62 -1.90
CA VAL A 137 -9.80 -7.93 -3.34
C VAL A 137 -8.69 -8.95 -3.54
N THR A 138 -9.01 -10.06 -4.18
CA THR A 138 -8.06 -11.16 -4.34
C THR A 138 -7.02 -10.86 -5.40
N ARG A 139 -5.87 -11.56 -5.36
CA ARG A 139 -4.82 -11.40 -6.37
C ARG A 139 -5.36 -11.78 -7.75
N GLU A 140 -6.15 -12.84 -7.80
CA GLU A 140 -6.79 -13.40 -8.98
C GLU A 140 -7.78 -12.41 -9.60
N GLU A 141 -8.62 -11.76 -8.78
CA GLU A 141 -9.53 -10.69 -9.23
C GLU A 141 -8.78 -9.52 -9.88
N VAL A 142 -7.68 -9.09 -9.26
CA VAL A 142 -6.86 -7.99 -9.82
C VAL A 142 -6.23 -8.41 -11.15
N LEU A 143 -5.63 -9.61 -11.21
CA LEU A 143 -4.97 -10.11 -12.42
C LEU A 143 -5.94 -10.44 -13.56
N ALA A 144 -7.21 -10.69 -13.26
CA ALA A 144 -8.26 -10.84 -14.27
C ALA A 144 -8.79 -9.48 -14.80
N GLY A 145 -8.43 -8.38 -14.14
CA GLY A 145 -8.82 -7.02 -14.53
C GLY A 145 -7.98 -6.43 -15.66
N PRO A 146 -8.25 -5.17 -16.03
CA PRO A 146 -7.47 -4.47 -17.05
C PRO A 146 -6.03 -4.24 -16.60
N VAL A 147 -5.09 -4.44 -17.52
CA VAL A 147 -3.67 -4.19 -17.32
C VAL A 147 -3.23 -2.90 -18.01
N VAL A 148 -2.16 -2.30 -17.49
CA VAL A 148 -1.46 -1.17 -18.12
C VAL A 148 -0.06 -1.64 -18.51
N ARG A 149 0.17 -1.75 -19.82
CA ARG A 149 1.49 -2.00 -20.40
C ARG A 149 2.28 -0.69 -20.42
N ASP A 150 3.46 -0.68 -19.81
CA ASP A 150 4.40 0.45 -19.90
C ASP A 150 5.83 -0.03 -19.67
N ARG A 151 6.79 0.86 -19.91
CA ARG A 151 8.14 0.78 -19.34
C ARG A 151 8.13 1.50 -18.00
N TRP A 152 8.33 0.75 -16.93
CA TRP A 152 8.24 1.23 -15.57
C TRP A 152 9.62 1.47 -14.99
N ASP A 153 9.94 2.72 -14.66
CA ASP A 153 11.11 3.05 -13.85
C ASP A 153 10.86 2.59 -12.41
N VAL A 154 11.73 1.73 -11.88
CA VAL A 154 11.71 1.33 -10.48
C VAL A 154 12.36 2.43 -9.65
N LEU A 155 11.54 3.33 -9.11
CA LEU A 155 12.00 4.57 -8.46
C LEU A 155 12.75 4.32 -7.16
N GLY A 156 12.39 3.28 -6.42
CA GLY A 156 12.94 3.02 -5.11
C GLY A 156 12.15 1.96 -4.36
N ARG A 157 12.72 1.53 -3.23
CA ARG A 157 12.09 0.57 -2.34
C ARG A 157 12.27 0.95 -0.88
N ARG A 158 11.34 0.52 -0.03
CA ARG A 158 11.41 0.68 1.41
C ARG A 158 10.88 -0.57 2.10
N ASP A 159 11.64 -1.06 3.06
CA ASP A 159 11.26 -2.21 3.88
C ASP A 159 10.79 -1.72 5.25
N GLU A 160 9.68 -2.26 5.73
CA GLU A 160 9.06 -1.90 7.00
C GLU A 160 8.59 -3.15 7.74
N THR A 161 8.72 -3.12 9.07
CA THR A 161 8.18 -4.17 9.93
C THR A 161 6.70 -3.91 10.22
N GLN A 162 5.85 -4.79 9.71
CA GLN A 162 4.41 -4.82 9.94
C GLN A 162 4.05 -6.06 10.78
N ASP A 163 3.82 -5.84 12.08
CA ASP A 163 3.62 -6.89 13.07
C ASP A 163 4.75 -7.93 13.08
N ARG A 164 4.48 -9.14 12.58
CA ARG A 164 5.45 -10.24 12.44
C ARG A 164 5.98 -10.39 11.03
N LEU A 165 5.57 -9.54 10.08
CA LEU A 165 5.98 -9.62 8.68
C LEU A 165 6.91 -8.45 8.35
N THR A 166 7.84 -8.69 7.43
CA THR A 166 8.52 -7.60 6.72
C THR A 166 7.71 -7.31 5.46
N ALA A 167 7.31 -6.06 5.27
CA ALA A 167 6.68 -5.57 4.06
C ALA A 167 7.69 -4.74 3.26
N ARG A 168 7.81 -5.01 1.97
CA ARG A 168 8.57 -4.20 1.01
C ARG A 168 7.60 -3.42 0.14
N ARG A 169 7.81 -2.11 0.10
CA ARG A 169 7.19 -1.17 -0.83
C ARG A 169 8.15 -0.93 -1.96
N VAL A 170 7.71 -1.07 -3.21
CA VAL A 170 8.48 -0.68 -4.40
C VAL A 170 7.64 0.27 -5.23
N TRP A 171 8.15 1.48 -5.45
CA TRP A 171 7.46 2.49 -6.25
C TRP A 171 7.94 2.46 -7.68
N LEU A 172 7.00 2.63 -8.61
CA LEU A 172 7.30 2.69 -10.03
C LEU A 172 6.61 3.88 -10.71
N ARG A 173 7.18 4.32 -11.84
CA ARG A 173 6.58 5.31 -12.74
C ARG A 173 6.60 4.81 -14.17
N GLY A 174 5.45 4.80 -14.84
CA GLY A 174 5.35 4.49 -16.25
C GLY A 174 5.92 5.63 -17.11
N ARG A 175 6.82 5.34 -18.04
CA ARG A 175 7.46 6.35 -18.90
C ARG A 175 6.50 6.93 -19.93
N ALA A 176 5.65 6.10 -20.53
CA ALA A 176 4.71 6.55 -21.55
C ALA A 176 3.43 7.13 -20.92
N THR A 177 2.93 6.48 -19.87
CA THR A 177 1.66 6.84 -19.24
C THR A 177 1.80 7.89 -18.14
N GLY A 178 3.00 8.08 -17.60
CA GLY A 178 3.21 8.87 -16.38
C GLY A 178 2.50 8.27 -15.16
N ARG A 179 2.07 7.00 -15.20
CA ARG A 179 1.27 6.42 -14.13
C ARG A 179 2.15 6.04 -12.94
N ALA A 180 1.72 6.41 -11.73
CA ALA A 180 2.33 5.95 -10.49
C ALA A 180 1.88 4.52 -10.16
N ALA A 181 2.78 3.70 -9.62
CA ALA A 181 2.47 2.37 -9.11
C ALA A 181 3.22 2.04 -7.82
N LEU A 182 2.63 1.18 -7.01
CA LEU A 182 3.21 0.61 -5.80
C LEU A 182 3.04 -0.91 -5.82
N VAL A 183 4.14 -1.65 -5.83
CA VAL A 183 4.15 -3.10 -5.63
C VAL A 183 4.51 -3.40 -4.19
N LEU A 184 3.73 -4.28 -3.56
CA LEU A 184 3.92 -4.72 -2.17
C LEU A 184 4.32 -6.20 -2.14
N SER A 185 5.42 -6.49 -1.46
CA SER A 185 5.87 -7.85 -1.17
C SER A 185 5.93 -8.07 0.34
N PHE A 186 5.56 -9.25 0.81
CA PHE A 186 5.55 -9.59 2.23
C PHE A 186 6.36 -10.86 2.47
N ALA A 187 7.17 -10.87 3.52
CA ALA A 187 7.93 -12.04 3.92
C ALA A 187 7.78 -12.28 5.44
N PRO A 188 7.57 -13.55 5.86
CA PRO A 188 7.73 -13.93 7.26
C PRO A 188 9.16 -13.68 7.77
N PRO A 189 9.37 -13.67 9.10
CA PRO A 189 10.70 -13.49 9.68
C PRO A 189 11.67 -14.56 9.15
N GLY A 190 12.86 -14.12 8.73
CA GLY A 190 13.91 -15.00 8.22
C GLY A 190 13.69 -15.52 6.79
N ARG A 191 12.63 -15.10 6.08
CA ARG A 191 12.45 -15.38 4.65
C ARG A 191 12.84 -14.18 3.80
N PRO A 192 13.45 -14.38 2.62
CA PRO A 192 13.78 -13.28 1.73
C PRO A 192 12.50 -12.66 1.14
N LEU A 193 12.55 -11.35 0.93
CA LEU A 193 11.57 -10.62 0.13
C LEU A 193 11.88 -10.78 -1.36
N ASP A 194 10.85 -10.67 -2.19
CA ASP A 194 10.99 -10.53 -3.63
C ASP A 194 11.92 -9.34 -3.97
N ASP A 195 12.93 -9.61 -4.79
CA ASP A 195 13.97 -8.70 -5.23
C ASP A 195 14.01 -8.52 -6.76
N SER A 196 12.98 -9.01 -7.47
CA SER A 196 12.84 -8.87 -8.93
C SER A 196 12.79 -7.40 -9.40
N LEU A 197 12.24 -6.52 -8.58
CA LEU A 197 12.16 -5.08 -8.86
C LEU A 197 13.37 -4.34 -8.29
N VAL A 198 14.40 -4.20 -9.12
CA VAL A 198 15.66 -3.55 -8.75
C VAL A 198 15.54 -2.03 -8.92
N THR A 199 15.74 -1.28 -7.84
CA THR A 199 15.80 0.19 -7.85
C THR A 199 16.73 0.71 -8.94
N GLY A 200 16.26 1.67 -9.73
CA GLY A 200 16.98 2.27 -10.85
C GLY A 200 16.87 1.51 -12.18
N ALA A 201 16.30 0.29 -12.17
CA ALA A 201 16.03 -0.44 -13.40
C ALA A 201 14.77 0.10 -14.08
N VAL A 202 14.68 -0.15 -15.40
CA VAL A 202 13.45 -0.03 -16.16
C VAL A 202 12.97 -1.43 -16.51
N ILE A 203 11.72 -1.74 -16.19
CA ILE A 203 11.09 -3.01 -16.56
C ILE A 203 10.01 -2.78 -17.60
N ASP A 204 9.91 -3.68 -18.55
CA ASP A 204 8.86 -3.67 -19.57
C ASP A 204 7.79 -4.68 -19.13
N ALA A 205 6.69 -4.18 -18.56
CA ALA A 205 5.71 -5.05 -17.89
C ALA A 205 4.26 -4.57 -18.02
N ASP A 206 3.35 -5.52 -17.86
CA ASP A 206 1.93 -5.30 -17.62
C ASP A 206 1.68 -5.17 -16.11
N LEU A 207 1.08 -4.06 -15.68
CA LEU A 207 0.64 -3.89 -14.29
C LEU A 207 -0.89 -3.92 -14.19
N ALA A 208 -1.41 -4.80 -13.33
CA ALA A 208 -2.81 -4.84 -12.94
C ALA A 208 -3.00 -4.08 -11.62
N PHE A 209 -3.90 -3.08 -11.60
CA PHE A 209 -4.09 -2.22 -10.43
C PHE A 209 -5.25 -2.70 -9.56
N TYR A 210 -5.06 -2.63 -8.24
CA TYR A 210 -6.17 -2.80 -7.30
C TYR A 210 -7.21 -1.69 -7.53
N PRO A 211 -8.51 -2.03 -7.52
CA PRO A 211 -9.56 -1.05 -7.75
C PRO A 211 -9.65 -0.03 -6.61
N GLY A 212 -10.04 1.19 -6.93
CA GLY A 212 -10.20 2.29 -5.97
C GLY A 212 -10.31 3.64 -6.67
N ALA A 213 -10.55 4.71 -5.90
CA ALA A 213 -10.65 6.08 -6.42
C ALA A 213 -9.33 6.59 -7.00
N THR A 214 -8.22 6.27 -6.34
CA THR A 214 -6.86 6.60 -6.80
C THR A 214 -6.00 5.33 -6.80
N PRO A 215 -6.12 4.46 -7.83
CA PRO A 215 -5.41 3.19 -7.89
C PRO A 215 -3.89 3.37 -7.94
N LEU A 216 -3.20 3.07 -6.83
CA LEU A 216 -1.74 3.07 -6.74
C LEU A 216 -1.17 1.66 -6.61
N ARG A 217 -1.76 0.83 -5.76
CA ARG A 217 -1.28 -0.55 -5.54
C ARG A 217 -1.50 -1.38 -6.79
N ALA A 218 -0.47 -2.08 -7.24
CA ALA A 218 -0.50 -2.92 -8.44
C ALA A 218 0.16 -4.28 -8.23
N LEU A 219 -0.10 -5.17 -9.16
CA LEU A 219 0.56 -6.46 -9.34
C LEU A 219 1.21 -6.48 -10.71
N VAL A 220 2.42 -7.05 -10.80
CA VAL A 220 3.01 -7.41 -12.08
C VAL A 220 2.23 -8.61 -12.64
N ALA A 221 1.66 -8.46 -13.83
CA ALA A 221 0.97 -9.50 -14.56
C ALA A 221 1.99 -10.29 -15.41
N GLY A 222 2.10 -11.59 -15.17
CA GLY A 222 3.12 -12.45 -15.78
C GLY A 222 4.49 -12.34 -15.11
N ALA A 223 5.47 -13.09 -15.63
CA ALA A 223 6.86 -12.83 -15.32
C ALA A 223 7.26 -11.54 -16.06
N PRO A 224 7.96 -10.58 -15.43
CA PRO A 224 8.60 -9.53 -16.20
C PRO A 224 9.45 -10.24 -17.24
N GLU A 225 9.20 -10.01 -18.53
CA GLU A 225 10.16 -10.45 -19.53
C GLU A 225 11.49 -9.85 -19.09
N ASP A 226 12.50 -10.70 -18.89
CA ASP A 226 13.87 -10.24 -18.70
C ASP A 226 14.10 -9.25 -19.82
N ALA A 227 14.10 -7.96 -19.48
CA ALA A 227 14.28 -6.92 -20.47
C ALA A 227 15.64 -7.23 -21.10
N ALA A 228 15.60 -7.81 -22.30
CA ALA A 228 16.73 -7.98 -23.18
C ALA A 228 17.12 -6.56 -23.58
N GLY A 229 17.83 -5.91 -22.66
CA GLY A 229 17.85 -4.47 -22.53
C GLY A 229 17.65 -3.97 -21.09
N ARG A 230 18.37 -4.53 -20.10
CA ARG A 230 18.75 -3.77 -18.89
C ARG A 230 19.68 -2.63 -19.33
N GLY A 231 19.13 -1.67 -20.06
CA GLY A 231 19.86 -0.52 -20.56
C GLY A 231 19.87 0.57 -19.49
N ARG A 232 20.96 1.35 -19.45
CA ARG A 232 20.93 2.69 -18.86
C ARG A 232 19.98 3.55 -19.68
N ALA A 233 18.68 3.43 -19.42
CA ALA A 233 17.76 4.45 -19.84
C ALA A 233 18.00 5.59 -18.85
N GLY A 234 18.40 6.77 -19.33
CA GLY A 234 18.65 7.94 -18.47
C GLY A 234 17.48 8.22 -17.51
N GLY A 235 17.68 9.15 -16.58
CA GLY A 235 16.72 9.42 -15.50
C GLY A 235 15.25 9.51 -15.97
N PRO A 236 14.29 9.02 -15.17
CA PRO A 236 12.88 9.12 -15.49
C PRO A 236 12.50 10.59 -15.76
N PRO A 237 11.54 10.85 -16.65
CA PRO A 237 11.01 12.19 -16.82
C PRO A 237 10.42 12.67 -15.48
N GLY A 238 11.01 13.72 -14.93
CA GLY A 238 10.52 14.39 -13.73
C GLY A 238 9.60 15.57 -14.05
N VAL A 239 8.99 16.11 -13.00
CA VAL A 239 8.14 17.30 -13.05
C VAL A 239 8.67 18.36 -12.07
N SER A 240 8.19 19.60 -12.21
CA SER A 240 8.53 20.65 -11.24
C SER A 240 7.92 20.34 -9.86
N PRO A 241 8.46 20.93 -8.78
CA PRO A 241 7.89 20.79 -7.44
C PRO A 241 6.41 21.18 -7.35
N GLU A 242 5.97 22.20 -8.07
CA GLU A 242 4.58 22.66 -8.10
C GLU A 242 3.68 21.63 -8.77
N ALA A 243 4.07 21.13 -9.95
CA ALA A 243 3.31 20.12 -10.67
C ALA A 243 3.23 18.79 -9.89
N ALA A 244 4.28 18.46 -9.14
CA ALA A 244 4.28 17.32 -8.23
C ALA A 244 3.25 17.48 -7.10
N MET A 245 3.09 18.68 -6.53
CA MET A 245 2.06 18.92 -5.52
C MET A 245 0.66 18.94 -6.10
N ASP A 246 0.48 19.42 -7.34
CA ASP A 246 -0.81 19.29 -8.05
C ASP A 246 -1.17 17.82 -8.28
N GLU A 247 -0.18 16.94 -8.49
CA GLU A 247 -0.39 15.50 -8.56
C GLU A 247 -0.84 14.92 -7.21
N VAL A 248 -0.14 15.26 -6.14
CA VAL A 248 -0.51 14.83 -4.77
C VAL A 248 -1.91 15.33 -4.39
N ALA A 249 -2.23 16.59 -4.68
CA ALA A 249 -3.53 17.19 -4.38
C ALA A 249 -4.66 16.46 -5.12
N ARG A 250 -4.46 16.12 -6.40
CA ARG A 250 -5.42 15.30 -7.16
C ARG A 250 -5.57 13.90 -6.58
N ALA A 251 -4.47 13.28 -6.17
CA ALA A 251 -4.48 11.96 -5.56
C ALA A 251 -5.30 11.96 -4.25
N LEU A 252 -5.05 12.94 -3.37
CA LEU A 252 -5.76 13.13 -2.10
C LEU A 252 -7.22 13.51 -2.28
N ALA A 253 -7.55 14.31 -3.30
CA ALA A 253 -8.94 14.64 -3.63
C ALA A 253 -9.74 13.40 -4.03
N GLY A 254 -9.09 12.40 -4.66
CA GLY A 254 -9.71 11.12 -4.99
C GLY A 254 -9.75 10.14 -3.82
N ASP A 255 -8.66 10.01 -3.05
CA ASP A 255 -8.55 9.15 -1.87
C ASP A 255 -7.87 9.92 -0.72
N PRO A 256 -8.63 10.45 0.26
CA PRO A 256 -8.08 11.27 1.33
C PRO A 256 -7.24 10.49 2.35
N TRP A 257 -7.20 9.16 2.25
CA TRP A 257 -6.42 8.31 3.15
C TRP A 257 -5.10 7.83 2.52
N ILE A 258 -4.66 8.44 1.41
CA ILE A 258 -3.31 8.23 0.89
C ILE A 258 -2.30 8.78 1.89
N ASP A 259 -1.41 7.91 2.36
CA ASP A 259 -0.35 8.22 3.31
C ASP A 259 1.04 8.32 2.66
N SER A 260 1.14 7.94 1.38
CA SER A 260 2.38 7.80 0.63
C SER A 260 2.11 7.91 -0.87
N TRP A 261 2.89 8.73 -1.59
CA TRP A 261 2.78 8.89 -3.05
C TRP A 261 4.15 9.05 -3.71
N PRO A 262 4.44 8.33 -4.82
CA PRO A 262 5.73 8.48 -5.50
C PRO A 262 5.77 9.72 -6.39
N LEU A 263 6.86 10.46 -6.31
CA LEU A 263 7.15 11.64 -7.12
C LEU A 263 8.50 11.50 -7.82
N VAL A 264 8.63 12.12 -8.98
CA VAL A 264 9.91 12.33 -9.67
C VAL A 264 10.05 13.83 -9.90
N LEU A 265 10.93 14.46 -9.15
CA LEU A 265 11.19 15.89 -9.22
C LEU A 265 12.37 16.15 -10.16
N ALA A 266 12.16 16.95 -11.20
CA ALA A 266 13.23 17.38 -12.10
C ALA A 266 13.82 18.72 -11.63
N ASP A 267 15.09 18.94 -11.96
CA ASP A 267 15.78 20.21 -11.78
C ASP A 267 15.72 20.80 -10.35
N VAL A 268 15.80 19.92 -9.34
CA VAL A 268 15.78 20.33 -7.93
C VAL A 268 17.18 20.36 -7.34
N VAL A 269 17.47 21.39 -6.54
CA VAL A 269 18.70 21.46 -5.73
C VAL A 269 18.39 20.96 -4.32
N PRO A 270 18.91 19.79 -3.92
CA PRO A 270 18.70 19.24 -2.59
C PRO A 270 19.45 20.05 -1.52
N THR A 271 18.85 20.17 -0.35
CA THR A 271 19.49 20.70 0.86
C THR A 271 19.43 19.65 1.96
N ARG A 272 20.07 19.91 3.10
CA ARG A 272 19.99 19.02 4.27
C ARG A 272 18.57 18.87 4.85
N ALA A 273 17.69 19.84 4.62
CA ALA A 273 16.37 19.90 5.26
C ALA A 273 15.20 19.92 4.27
N ALA A 274 15.45 20.14 2.98
CA ALA A 274 14.41 20.30 1.98
C ALA A 274 14.83 19.79 0.59
N LEU A 275 13.82 19.41 -0.20
CA LEU A 275 13.93 19.03 -1.61
C LEU A 275 12.83 19.74 -2.39
N GLY A 276 13.20 20.51 -3.42
CA GLY A 276 12.23 21.25 -4.24
C GLY A 276 11.39 22.25 -3.44
N GLY A 277 11.94 22.82 -2.35
CA GLY A 277 11.20 23.72 -1.46
C GLY A 277 10.33 23.03 -0.40
N PHE A 278 10.23 21.70 -0.42
CA PHE A 278 9.45 20.94 0.57
C PHE A 278 10.33 20.35 1.67
N PRO A 279 9.87 20.31 2.93
CA PRO A 279 10.62 19.72 4.02
C PRO A 279 10.83 18.23 3.79
N LEU A 280 11.99 17.73 4.22
CA LEU A 280 12.25 16.30 4.26
C LEU A 280 11.48 15.67 5.42
N HIS A 281 11.04 14.43 5.20
CA HIS A 281 10.40 13.62 6.24
C HIS A 281 11.36 13.49 7.44
N PRO A 282 10.92 13.66 8.71
CA PRO A 282 11.81 13.59 9.89
C PRO A 282 12.60 12.28 10.03
N GLY A 283 11.96 11.15 9.74
CA GLY A 283 12.63 9.85 9.65
C GLY A 283 13.46 9.61 8.38
N ALA A 284 13.59 10.55 7.45
CA ALA A 284 14.59 10.48 6.38
C ALA A 284 15.96 10.77 7.00
N ARG A 285 16.94 9.90 6.77
CA ARG A 285 18.32 10.17 7.22
C ARG A 285 18.85 11.40 6.50
N ASP A 286 19.87 12.05 7.07
CA ASP A 286 20.58 13.15 6.40
C ASP A 286 20.96 12.74 4.97
N PRO A 287 20.44 13.41 3.92
CA PRO A 287 20.56 12.96 2.53
C PRO A 287 21.94 13.35 1.95
N TRP A 288 23.02 13.03 2.68
CA TRP A 288 24.39 13.40 2.30
C TRP A 288 24.78 12.85 0.92
N TRP A 289 24.29 11.66 0.56
CA TRP A 289 24.51 11.05 -0.76
C TRP A 289 23.93 11.92 -1.88
N LEU A 290 22.73 12.47 -1.65
CA LEU A 290 22.02 13.30 -2.61
C LEU A 290 22.72 14.67 -2.77
N ILE A 291 23.18 15.24 -1.65
CA ILE A 291 23.97 16.49 -1.65
C ILE A 291 25.30 16.28 -2.39
N ALA A 292 25.96 15.13 -2.16
CA ALA A 292 27.23 14.81 -2.81
C ALA A 292 27.08 14.64 -4.33
N VAL A 293 26.01 13.97 -4.79
CA VAL A 293 25.72 13.84 -6.23
C VAL A 293 25.35 15.17 -6.86
N SER A 294 24.52 15.97 -6.19
CA SER A 294 24.12 17.28 -6.70
C SER A 294 25.31 18.24 -6.83
N GLY A 295 26.23 18.25 -5.86
CA GLY A 295 27.32 19.24 -5.84
C GLY A 295 26.83 20.70 -5.87
N GLY A 296 25.58 20.94 -5.43
CA GLY A 296 24.90 22.24 -5.50
C GLY A 296 24.22 22.54 -6.84
N ARG A 297 24.20 21.59 -7.79
CA ARG A 297 23.52 21.71 -9.08
C ARG A 297 22.15 21.02 -9.07
N PRO A 298 21.21 21.44 -9.93
CA PRO A 298 19.94 20.76 -10.11
C PRO A 298 20.12 19.29 -10.50
N VAL A 299 19.34 18.39 -9.89
CA VAL A 299 19.31 16.95 -10.19
C VAL A 299 17.88 16.44 -10.27
N THR A 300 17.68 15.29 -10.91
CA THR A 300 16.41 14.57 -10.89
C THR A 300 16.37 13.62 -9.70
N VAL A 301 15.33 13.72 -8.87
CA VAL A 301 15.19 12.95 -7.63
C VAL A 301 13.83 12.27 -7.58
N ALA A 302 13.83 10.95 -7.40
CA ALA A 302 12.60 10.26 -7.01
C ALA A 302 12.44 10.33 -5.49
N ALA A 303 11.22 10.63 -5.04
CA ALA A 303 10.90 10.76 -3.63
C ALA A 303 9.54 10.12 -3.31
N GLU A 304 9.41 9.60 -2.11
CA GLU A 304 8.13 9.30 -1.49
C GLU A 304 7.62 10.57 -0.81
N TRP A 305 6.48 11.08 -1.27
CA TRP A 305 5.71 12.07 -0.52
C TRP A 305 4.93 11.38 0.59
N SER A 306 4.86 12.04 1.74
CA SER A 306 3.93 11.76 2.83
C SER A 306 3.43 13.08 3.42
N PRO A 307 2.36 13.09 4.24
CA PRO A 307 1.96 14.29 4.97
C PRO A 307 3.06 14.89 5.86
N ARG A 308 4.10 14.10 6.22
CA ARG A 308 5.22 14.54 7.05
C ARG A 308 6.39 15.15 6.28
N GLY A 309 6.32 15.16 4.95
CA GLY A 309 7.40 15.64 4.09
C GLY A 309 7.90 14.56 3.11
N LEU A 310 8.90 14.96 2.34
CA LEU A 310 9.48 14.14 1.27
C LEU A 310 10.59 13.23 1.80
N ARG A 311 10.58 11.98 1.36
CA ARG A 311 11.67 11.02 1.61
C ARG A 311 12.35 10.72 0.27
N PRO A 312 13.57 11.22 0.03
CA PRO A 312 14.31 10.90 -1.18
C PRO A 312 14.57 9.39 -1.25
N LEU A 313 14.37 8.82 -2.44
CA LEU A 313 14.53 7.40 -2.72
C LEU A 313 15.77 7.15 -3.58
N THR A 314 15.87 7.87 -4.70
CA THR A 314 16.96 7.77 -5.66
C THR A 314 17.20 9.09 -6.37
N THR A 315 18.41 9.23 -6.92
CA THR A 315 18.77 10.29 -7.85
C THR A 315 19.51 9.70 -9.03
N TRP A 316 19.60 10.46 -10.11
CA TRP A 316 20.44 10.15 -11.26
C TRP A 316 21.54 11.21 -11.36
N ASP A 317 22.78 10.78 -11.61
CA ASP A 317 23.88 11.70 -11.93
C ASP A 317 23.82 12.18 -13.39
N ASP A 318 24.76 13.05 -13.77
CA ASP A 318 24.86 13.62 -15.12
C ASP A 318 25.00 12.55 -16.22
N ASP A 319 25.53 11.36 -15.87
CA ASP A 319 25.68 10.20 -16.77
C ASP A 319 24.44 9.28 -16.76
N GLY A 320 23.39 9.66 -16.03
CA GLY A 320 22.18 8.87 -15.85
C GLY A 320 22.37 7.62 -14.99
N THR A 321 23.46 7.54 -14.21
CA THR A 321 23.69 6.46 -13.26
C THR A 321 22.86 6.69 -12.00
N VAL A 322 22.17 5.63 -11.57
CA VAL A 322 21.32 5.67 -10.39
C VAL A 322 22.20 5.66 -9.13
N VAL A 323 21.95 6.60 -8.24
CA VAL A 323 22.49 6.61 -6.87
C VAL A 323 21.35 6.43 -5.88
N ILE A 324 21.55 5.51 -4.94
CA ILE A 324 20.55 5.06 -3.97
C ILE A 324 21.02 5.41 -2.56
N GLY A 325 20.10 5.94 -1.74
CA GLY A 325 20.31 6.27 -0.33
C GLY A 325 19.98 5.18 0.68
#